data_AF-A0A7K1YY00-F1
#
_entry.id   AF-A0A7K1YY00-F1
#
_cell.length_a   1.000
_cell.length_b   1.000
_cell.length_c   1.000
_cell.angle_alpha   90.00
_cell.angle_beta   90.00
_cell.angle_gamma   90.00
#
_symmetry.space_group_name_H-M   'P 1'
#
loop_
_entity.id
_entity.type
_entity.pdbx_description
1 polymer ?
#
loop_
_entity_poly.entity_id
_entity_poly.type
_entity_poly.pdbx_seq_one_letter_code
_entity_poly.pdbx_strand_id
1 'polypeptide(L)'
;MDKTTVLGAYLDQNGVNFSIFSANADRVELVLLDEEHSLERTIDVNGRTGDVWHVYVPGIQAGQRYAYRVHGPWAPDEGHRFNSAKLLLDPYARAISRMPVWDDSLFGHDRNRDDRALNPVDSSSYAPIGVVTDPGISERSKTEPDTPWTDTVIYETHIKGLSIQNPDVPPSLRGTYLGAASDAVLTHLKHLGVTTIELLPVYAAVQDERLVKNGLSQYWGYNPLSYFAPDPRFSAGGPASAIEEFRVYGQSTGSCRTTGYGY
;
A
#
# COMPACT_ATOMS: atom_id res chain seq x y z
N MET A 1 -21.19 -11.69 -7.71
CA MET A 1 -21.07 -10.29 -7.23
C MET A 1 -21.01 -9.40 -8.45
N ASP A 2 -21.79 -8.32 -8.47
CA ASP A 2 -21.59 -7.26 -9.45
C ASP A 2 -20.19 -6.67 -9.20
N LYS A 3 -19.27 -6.84 -10.17
CA LYS A 3 -17.89 -6.38 -10.02
C LYS A 3 -17.79 -4.85 -9.99
N THR A 4 -18.85 -4.14 -10.40
CA THR A 4 -18.89 -2.66 -10.43
C THR A 4 -18.89 -2.01 -9.05
N THR A 5 -19.10 -2.77 -7.96
CA THR A 5 -19.16 -2.22 -6.60
C THR A 5 -17.95 -2.57 -5.72
N VAL A 6 -16.94 -3.28 -6.23
CA VAL A 6 -15.77 -3.66 -5.43
C VAL A 6 -14.63 -2.67 -5.67
N LEU A 7 -14.23 -1.93 -4.62
CA LEU A 7 -13.28 -0.82 -4.71
C LEU A 7 -11.82 -1.26 -4.80
N GLY A 8 -11.06 -0.66 -5.71
CA GLY A 8 -9.68 -0.97 -6.05
C GLY A 8 -9.53 -1.68 -7.40
N ALA A 9 -8.34 -2.21 -7.66
CA ALA A 9 -8.03 -3.02 -8.84
C ALA A 9 -8.21 -4.52 -8.55
N TYR A 10 -9.18 -5.16 -9.21
CA TYR A 10 -9.46 -6.59 -9.10
C TYR A 10 -9.15 -7.32 -10.38
N LEU A 11 -8.10 -8.14 -10.34
CA LEU A 11 -7.71 -9.05 -11.40
C LEU A 11 -8.68 -10.25 -11.47
N ASP A 12 -9.10 -10.59 -12.68
CA ASP A 12 -9.72 -11.87 -13.02
C ASP A 12 -8.96 -12.57 -14.16
N GLN A 13 -9.54 -13.64 -14.71
CA GLN A 13 -8.89 -14.46 -15.75
C GLN A 13 -8.62 -13.72 -17.06
N ASN A 14 -9.31 -12.61 -17.33
CA ASN A 14 -9.32 -11.93 -18.63
C ASN A 14 -8.88 -10.46 -18.55
N GLY A 15 -8.66 -9.90 -17.37
CA GLY A 15 -8.30 -8.49 -17.19
C GLY A 15 -8.55 -7.99 -15.77
N VAL A 16 -8.60 -6.67 -15.63
CA VAL A 16 -8.75 -6.01 -14.34
C VAL A 16 -9.97 -5.08 -14.35
N ASN A 17 -10.81 -5.21 -13.31
CA ASN A 17 -11.81 -4.21 -12.98
C ASN A 17 -11.20 -3.18 -12.02
N PHE A 18 -11.13 -1.93 -12.44
CA PHE A 18 -10.70 -0.80 -11.63
C PHE A 18 -11.93 -0.07 -11.10
N SER A 19 -11.95 0.27 -9.81
CA SER A 19 -13.05 1.03 -9.22
C SER A 19 -12.57 1.98 -8.13
N ILE A 20 -12.99 3.24 -8.17
CA ILE A 20 -12.59 4.28 -7.23
C ILE A 20 -13.80 5.13 -6.83
N PHE A 21 -13.92 5.43 -5.53
CA PHE A 21 -14.93 6.33 -5.03
C PHE A 21 -14.52 7.79 -5.26
N SER A 22 -15.43 8.59 -5.83
CA SER A 22 -15.34 10.05 -5.83
C SER A 22 -16.71 10.66 -6.14
N ALA A 23 -17.34 11.26 -5.11
CA ALA A 23 -18.64 11.92 -5.27
C ALA A 23 -18.57 13.20 -6.12
N ASN A 24 -17.46 13.94 -6.02
CA ASN A 24 -17.32 15.30 -6.54
C ASN A 24 -16.39 15.40 -7.77
N ALA A 25 -15.90 14.28 -8.31
CA ALA A 25 -15.12 14.31 -9.54
C ALA A 25 -16.01 14.62 -10.75
N ASP A 26 -15.47 15.38 -11.70
CA ASP A 26 -16.09 15.61 -13.01
C ASP A 26 -15.63 14.57 -14.03
N ARG A 27 -14.40 14.05 -13.87
CA ARG A 27 -13.80 13.04 -14.74
C ARG A 27 -12.69 12.30 -13.99
N VAL A 28 -12.56 11.01 -14.22
CA VAL A 28 -11.48 10.17 -13.69
C VAL A 28 -10.73 9.53 -14.84
N GLU A 29 -9.41 9.61 -14.81
CA GLU A 29 -8.51 8.94 -15.74
C GLU A 29 -7.70 7.88 -14.99
N LEU A 30 -7.73 6.65 -15.50
CA LEU A 30 -6.82 5.58 -15.12
C LEU A 30 -5.53 5.73 -15.94
N VAL A 31 -4.40 5.81 -15.26
CA VAL A 31 -3.07 5.94 -15.85
C VAL A 31 -2.34 4.61 -15.67
N LEU A 32 -2.06 3.92 -16.77
CA LEU A 32 -1.23 2.72 -16.81
C LEU A 32 0.21 3.09 -17.12
N LEU A 33 1.14 2.49 -16.39
CA LEU A 33 2.58 2.75 -16.52
C LEU A 33 3.36 1.45 -16.77
N ASP A 34 4.45 1.57 -17.50
CA ASP A 34 5.40 0.48 -17.73
C ASP A 34 6.23 0.14 -16.47
N GLU A 35 7.16 -0.82 -16.59
CA GLU A 35 7.94 -1.30 -15.46
C GLU A 35 8.87 -0.23 -14.85
N GLU A 36 9.34 0.69 -15.70
CA GLU A 36 10.13 1.88 -15.39
C GLU A 36 9.28 3.07 -14.91
N HIS A 37 7.96 2.89 -14.78
CA HIS A 37 6.97 3.89 -14.39
C HIS A 37 6.82 5.07 -15.37
N SER A 38 7.08 4.84 -16.66
CA SER A 38 6.74 5.78 -17.73
C SER A 38 5.29 5.58 -18.18
N LEU A 39 4.66 6.63 -18.70
CA LEU A 39 3.28 6.57 -19.19
C LEU A 39 3.16 5.57 -20.36
N GLU A 40 2.37 4.53 -20.17
CA GLU A 40 2.04 3.55 -21.22
C GLU A 40 0.71 3.92 -21.88
N ARG A 41 -0.34 4.16 -21.06
CA ARG A 41 -1.69 4.42 -21.55
C ARG A 41 -2.53 5.20 -20.54
N THR A 42 -3.35 6.12 -21.02
CA THR A 42 -4.42 6.76 -20.22
C THR A 42 -5.78 6.27 -20.70
N ILE A 43 -6.69 5.97 -19.76
CA ILE A 43 -8.03 5.46 -20.03
C ILE A 43 -9.04 6.31 -19.26
N ASP A 44 -10.04 6.84 -19.95
CA ASP A 44 -11.19 7.48 -19.28
C ASP A 44 -12.03 6.43 -18.55
N VAL A 45 -12.25 6.66 -17.25
CA VAL A 45 -13.11 5.82 -16.42
C VAL A 45 -14.55 6.27 -16.62
N ASN A 46 -15.21 5.72 -17.64
CA ASN A 46 -16.55 6.19 -18.06
C ASN A 46 -17.71 5.53 -17.31
N GLY A 47 -17.49 4.40 -16.62
CA GLY A 47 -18.53 3.75 -15.81
C GLY A 47 -18.70 4.49 -14.48
N ARG A 48 -19.95 4.74 -14.07
CA ARG A 48 -20.27 5.34 -12.77
C ARG A 48 -21.57 4.74 -12.21
N THR A 49 -21.49 4.14 -11.03
CA THR A 49 -22.65 3.63 -10.26
C THR A 49 -22.68 4.36 -8.92
N GLY A 50 -23.65 5.27 -8.74
CA GLY A 50 -23.63 6.22 -7.62
C GLY A 50 -22.37 7.09 -7.67
N ASP A 51 -21.58 7.07 -6.60
CA ASP A 51 -20.32 7.82 -6.48
C ASP A 51 -19.07 6.96 -6.76
N VAL A 52 -19.26 5.76 -7.32
CA VAL A 52 -18.17 4.83 -7.66
C VAL A 52 -17.93 4.84 -9.17
N TRP A 53 -16.75 5.31 -9.55
CA TRP A 53 -16.23 5.29 -10.91
C TRP A 53 -15.58 3.94 -11.19
N HIS A 54 -15.83 3.35 -12.34
CA HIS A 54 -15.30 2.03 -12.68
C HIS A 54 -15.04 1.83 -14.17
N VAL A 55 -14.04 1.00 -14.48
CA VAL A 55 -13.72 0.57 -15.84
C VAL A 55 -13.12 -0.83 -15.81
N TYR A 56 -13.52 -1.67 -16.75
CA TYR A 56 -12.90 -2.96 -16.97
C TYR A 56 -11.90 -2.87 -18.13
N VAL A 57 -10.65 -3.28 -17.88
CA VAL A 57 -9.58 -3.25 -18.87
C VAL A 57 -9.13 -4.69 -19.18
N PRO A 58 -9.46 -5.23 -20.37
CA PRO A 58 -9.06 -6.59 -20.75
C PRO A 58 -7.56 -6.69 -20.97
N GLY A 59 -7.00 -7.88 -20.71
CA GLY A 59 -5.59 -8.22 -20.97
C GLY A 59 -4.58 -7.74 -19.93
N ILE A 60 -4.99 -6.91 -18.96
CA ILE A 60 -4.13 -6.51 -17.85
C ILE A 60 -3.88 -7.71 -16.92
N GLN A 61 -2.63 -7.88 -16.50
CA GLN A 61 -2.19 -8.94 -15.59
C GLN A 61 -1.70 -8.37 -14.24
N ALA A 62 -1.48 -9.26 -13.27
CA ALA A 62 -0.74 -8.91 -12.06
C ALA A 62 0.63 -8.31 -12.42
N GLY A 63 1.06 -7.31 -11.68
CA GLY A 63 2.28 -6.54 -11.95
C GLY A 63 2.06 -5.25 -12.73
N GLN A 64 0.89 -5.02 -13.34
CA GLN A 64 0.61 -3.75 -14.00
C GLN A 64 0.69 -2.59 -13.01
N ARG A 65 1.51 -1.58 -13.31
CA ARG A 65 1.57 -0.34 -12.53
C ARG A 65 0.48 0.62 -12.98
N TYR A 66 -0.16 1.26 -12.01
CA TYR A 66 -1.26 2.18 -12.28
C TYR A 66 -1.38 3.27 -11.21
N ALA A 67 -2.05 4.35 -11.61
CA ALA A 67 -2.46 5.45 -10.76
C ALA A 67 -3.69 6.14 -11.36
N TYR A 68 -4.20 7.18 -10.70
CA TYR A 68 -5.33 7.97 -11.20
C TYR A 68 -4.97 9.45 -11.38
N ARG A 69 -5.63 10.10 -12.34
CA ARG A 69 -5.82 11.55 -12.33
C ARG A 69 -7.31 11.82 -12.15
N VAL A 70 -7.63 12.75 -11.24
CA VAL A 70 -9.01 13.07 -10.90
C VAL A 70 -9.25 14.55 -11.17
N HIS A 71 -10.19 14.83 -12.05
CA HIS A 71 -10.61 16.17 -12.44
C HIS A 71 -11.83 16.58 -11.61
N GLY A 72 -11.93 17.88 -11.35
CA GLY A 72 -13.01 18.46 -10.58
C GLY A 72 -12.71 19.92 -10.25
N PRO A 73 -13.54 20.57 -9.41
CA PRO A 73 -13.33 21.95 -9.02
C PRO A 73 -12.05 22.15 -8.19
N TRP A 74 -11.26 23.17 -8.54
CA TRP A 74 -10.31 23.78 -7.60
C TRP A 74 -10.99 25.00 -6.96
N ALA A 75 -11.64 24.76 -5.82
CA ALA A 75 -12.28 25.79 -5.00
C ALA A 75 -11.86 25.59 -3.53
N PRO A 76 -10.63 25.98 -3.15
CA PRO A 76 -10.08 25.70 -1.82
C PRO A 76 -10.90 26.27 -0.66
N ASP A 77 -11.58 27.41 -0.86
CA ASP A 77 -12.45 28.02 0.15
C ASP A 77 -13.73 27.18 0.41
N GLU A 78 -14.10 26.28 -0.50
CA GLU A 78 -15.17 25.29 -0.35
C GLU A 78 -14.62 23.89 0.01
N GLY A 79 -13.30 23.76 0.18
CA GLY A 79 -12.61 22.50 0.44
C GLY A 79 -12.33 21.64 -0.80
N HIS A 80 -12.77 22.05 -1.99
CA HIS A 80 -12.49 21.34 -3.23
C HIS A 80 -11.04 21.59 -3.70
N ARG A 81 -10.25 20.51 -3.80
CA ARG A 81 -8.82 20.56 -4.15
C ARG A 81 -8.45 19.64 -5.30
N PHE A 82 -9.36 19.48 -6.28
CA PHE A 82 -9.09 18.67 -7.46
C PHE A 82 -7.96 19.30 -8.28
N ASN A 83 -6.93 18.50 -8.57
CA ASN A 83 -5.81 18.93 -9.39
C ASN A 83 -5.33 17.73 -10.20
N SER A 84 -5.77 17.64 -11.46
CA SER A 84 -5.44 16.53 -12.34
C SER A 84 -3.98 16.52 -12.79
N ALA A 85 -3.18 17.57 -12.52
CA ALA A 85 -1.73 17.51 -12.67
C ALA A 85 -1.07 16.58 -11.64
N LYS A 86 -1.75 16.23 -10.55
CA LYS A 86 -1.24 15.31 -9.53
C LYS A 86 -1.67 13.89 -9.85
N LEU A 87 -0.68 13.01 -9.97
CA LEU A 87 -0.87 11.58 -10.10
C LEU A 87 -1.16 11.01 -8.70
N LEU A 88 -2.28 10.31 -8.55
CA LEU A 88 -2.82 9.85 -7.26
C LEU A 88 -2.71 8.33 -7.15
N LEU A 89 -2.28 7.86 -5.97
CA LEU A 89 -2.36 6.46 -5.60
C LEU A 89 -3.83 6.05 -5.40
N ASP A 90 -4.19 4.84 -5.85
CA ASP A 90 -5.48 4.25 -5.51
C ASP A 90 -5.59 4.05 -3.99
N PRO A 91 -6.58 4.63 -3.30
CA PRO A 91 -6.76 4.44 -1.86
C PRO A 91 -7.00 2.97 -1.48
N TYR A 92 -7.35 2.11 -2.44
CA TYR A 92 -7.55 0.67 -2.29
C TYR A 92 -6.40 -0.16 -2.90
N ALA A 93 -5.26 0.47 -3.24
CA ALA A 93 -4.08 -0.25 -3.73
C ALA A 93 -3.59 -1.27 -2.70
N ARG A 94 -3.49 -2.53 -3.13
CA ARG A 94 -3.03 -3.66 -2.30
C ARG A 94 -1.51 -3.81 -2.24
N ALA A 95 -0.81 -3.15 -3.15
CA ALA A 95 0.64 -3.07 -3.17
C ALA A 95 1.07 -1.78 -3.88
N ILE A 96 2.26 -1.31 -3.54
CA ILE A 96 2.84 -0.06 -4.05
C ILE A 96 4.19 -0.40 -4.69
N SER A 97 4.35 -0.11 -5.98
CA SER A 97 5.61 -0.33 -6.69
C SER A 97 6.62 0.80 -6.47
N ARG A 98 6.14 2.00 -6.13
CA ARG A 98 6.97 3.17 -5.84
C ARG A 98 6.35 4.02 -4.73
N MET A 99 7.14 4.32 -3.70
CA MET A 99 6.81 5.29 -2.65
C MET A 99 7.08 6.72 -3.13
N PRO A 100 6.43 7.75 -2.54
CA PRO A 100 6.66 9.13 -2.96
C PRO A 100 8.13 9.53 -2.77
N VAL A 101 8.66 10.28 -3.71
CA VAL A 101 9.95 10.97 -3.60
C VAL A 101 9.68 12.45 -3.45
N TRP A 102 10.16 13.08 -2.37
CA TRP A 102 9.81 14.47 -2.08
C TRP A 102 10.24 15.43 -3.18
N ASP A 103 9.25 16.11 -3.73
CA ASP A 103 9.36 17.16 -4.72
C ASP A 103 8.15 18.10 -4.61
N ASP A 104 8.31 19.39 -4.94
CA ASP A 104 7.24 20.37 -4.82
C ASP A 104 6.07 20.08 -5.78
N SER A 105 6.29 19.32 -6.86
CA SER A 105 5.22 18.84 -7.75
C SER A 105 4.21 17.94 -7.04
N LEU A 106 4.55 17.28 -5.92
CA LEU A 106 3.61 16.47 -5.15
C LEU A 106 2.49 17.29 -4.49
N PHE A 107 2.68 18.59 -4.34
CA PHE A 107 1.72 19.47 -3.67
C PHE A 107 0.74 20.04 -4.68
N GLY A 108 -0.56 19.92 -4.37
CA GLY A 108 -1.66 20.47 -5.17
C GLY A 108 -1.62 21.99 -5.32
N HIS A 109 -0.96 22.69 -4.38
CA HIS A 109 -0.80 24.14 -4.34
C HIS A 109 0.67 24.57 -4.42
N ASP A 110 0.91 25.83 -4.76
CA ASP A 110 2.24 26.45 -4.72
C ASP A 110 2.63 26.77 -3.27
N ARG A 111 3.54 25.95 -2.72
CA ARG A 111 4.03 26.06 -1.34
C ARG A 111 4.72 27.38 -1.03
N ASN A 112 5.20 28.09 -2.05
CA ASN A 112 5.92 29.36 -1.90
C ASN A 112 4.99 30.58 -1.97
N ARG A 113 3.70 30.38 -2.24
CA ARG A 113 2.72 31.46 -2.34
C ARG A 113 1.62 31.32 -1.30
N ASP A 114 0.60 30.55 -1.63
CA ASP A 114 -0.65 30.43 -0.88
C ASP A 114 -1.24 29.04 -1.13
N ASP A 115 -1.90 28.47 -0.14
CA ASP A 115 -2.52 27.15 -0.24
C ASP A 115 -3.73 27.12 -1.20
N ARG A 116 -4.16 28.30 -1.65
CA ARG A 116 -5.16 28.51 -2.70
C ARG A 116 -4.59 28.57 -4.12
N ALA A 117 -3.29 28.82 -4.26
CA ALA A 117 -2.66 28.94 -5.56
C ALA A 117 -2.43 27.54 -6.14
N LEU A 118 -3.20 27.15 -7.16
CA LEU A 118 -3.06 25.84 -7.81
C LEU A 118 -1.64 25.67 -8.38
N ASN A 119 -1.03 24.51 -8.12
CA ASN A 119 0.24 24.12 -8.71
C ASN A 119 0.00 23.20 -9.93
N PRO A 120 0.24 23.66 -11.17
CA PRO A 120 -0.06 22.91 -12.38
C PRO A 120 1.04 21.90 -12.78
N VAL A 121 2.15 21.83 -12.02
CA VAL A 121 3.29 20.97 -12.35
C VAL A 121 2.91 19.49 -12.21
N ASP A 122 3.24 18.68 -13.22
CA ASP A 122 2.97 17.25 -13.19
C ASP A 122 3.80 16.54 -12.11
N SER A 123 3.17 15.67 -11.33
CA SER A 123 3.81 14.92 -10.25
C SER A 123 4.22 13.49 -10.64
N SER A 124 4.01 13.06 -11.89
CA SER A 124 4.21 11.67 -12.33
C SER A 124 5.57 11.06 -11.98
N SER A 125 6.65 11.85 -12.01
CA SER A 125 8.00 11.37 -11.71
C SER A 125 8.25 11.07 -10.23
N TYR A 126 7.42 11.62 -9.34
CA TYR A 126 7.64 11.62 -7.90
C TYR A 126 6.51 10.94 -7.12
N ALA A 127 5.32 10.85 -7.73
CA ALA A 127 4.12 10.30 -7.10
C ALA A 127 4.23 8.81 -6.79
N PRO A 128 3.55 8.34 -5.73
CA PRO A 128 3.41 6.92 -5.45
C PRO A 128 2.60 6.21 -6.52
N ILE A 129 2.97 4.97 -6.82
CA ILE A 129 2.36 4.15 -7.88
C ILE A 129 1.87 2.83 -7.30
N GLY A 130 0.61 2.50 -7.56
CA GLY A 130 0.02 1.22 -7.19
C GLY A 130 0.39 0.14 -8.19
N VAL A 131 0.29 -1.12 -7.76
CA VAL A 131 0.47 -2.28 -8.65
C VAL A 131 -0.70 -3.24 -8.53
N VAL A 132 -1.18 -3.75 -9.66
CA VAL A 132 -2.21 -4.78 -9.68
C VAL A 132 -1.62 -6.04 -9.07
N THR A 133 -2.23 -6.55 -8.01
CA THR A 133 -1.82 -7.79 -7.35
C THR A 133 -2.68 -8.93 -7.83
N ASP A 134 -2.10 -10.13 -7.93
CA ASP A 134 -2.92 -11.33 -7.93
C ASP A 134 -3.66 -11.39 -6.57
N PRO A 135 -5.00 -11.46 -6.56
CA PRO A 135 -5.75 -11.66 -5.33
C PRO A 135 -5.26 -12.91 -4.57
N GLY A 136 -4.69 -13.90 -5.28
CA GLY A 136 -4.35 -15.20 -4.73
C GLY A 136 -5.61 -15.93 -4.26
N ILE A 137 -5.50 -17.23 -4.03
CA ILE A 137 -6.60 -17.98 -3.41
C ILE A 137 -6.68 -17.52 -1.96
N SER A 138 -7.66 -16.67 -1.62
CA SER A 138 -8.08 -16.43 -0.24
C SER A 138 -8.90 -17.64 0.25
N GLU A 139 -8.29 -18.82 0.27
CA GLU A 139 -8.68 -19.76 1.31
C GLU A 139 -8.16 -19.12 2.58
N ARG A 140 -9.03 -18.36 3.25
CA ARG A 140 -8.89 -17.96 4.65
C ARG A 140 -8.31 -19.19 5.34
N SER A 141 -7.01 -19.18 5.62
CA SER A 141 -6.36 -20.42 6.03
C SER A 141 -7.12 -20.88 7.27
N LYS A 142 -7.60 -22.11 7.26
CA LYS A 142 -8.40 -22.70 8.35
C LYS A 142 -7.57 -22.89 9.64
N THR A 143 -6.56 -22.06 9.85
CA THR A 143 -5.46 -22.22 10.78
C THR A 143 -5.13 -20.91 11.51
N GLU A 144 -6.06 -19.94 11.58
CA GLU A 144 -5.91 -18.86 12.57
C GLU A 144 -5.95 -19.48 13.97
N PRO A 145 -4.94 -19.24 14.82
CA PRO A 145 -4.98 -19.71 16.20
C PRO A 145 -6.18 -19.11 16.93
N ASP A 146 -7.05 -19.98 17.44
CA ASP A 146 -8.18 -19.60 18.28
C ASP A 146 -7.76 -19.61 19.76
N THR A 147 -6.68 -18.89 20.08
CA THR A 147 -6.22 -18.75 21.46
C THR A 147 -7.27 -17.96 22.27
N PRO A 148 -7.81 -18.52 23.36
CA PRO A 148 -8.72 -17.78 24.22
C PRO A 148 -8.07 -16.53 24.79
N TRP A 149 -8.84 -15.46 24.99
CA TRP A 149 -8.34 -14.23 25.61
C TRP A 149 -7.72 -14.45 27.00
N THR A 150 -8.21 -15.43 27.75
CA THR A 150 -7.65 -15.80 29.07
C THR A 150 -6.25 -16.39 28.99
N ASP A 151 -5.90 -16.96 27.84
CA ASP A 151 -4.63 -17.65 27.59
C ASP A 151 -3.71 -16.79 26.72
N THR A 152 -4.13 -15.57 26.39
CA THR A 152 -3.43 -14.70 25.45
C THR A 152 -2.27 -13.98 26.12
N VAL A 153 -1.09 -14.12 25.53
CA VAL A 153 0.13 -13.38 25.86
C VAL A 153 0.59 -12.63 24.61
N ILE A 154 0.48 -11.30 24.66
CA ILE A 154 0.81 -10.40 23.55
C ILE A 154 2.29 -10.04 23.57
N TYR A 155 2.93 -10.10 22.41
CA TYR A 155 4.28 -9.64 22.15
C TYR A 155 4.25 -8.51 21.11
N GLU A 156 4.33 -7.26 21.59
CA GLU A 156 4.44 -6.09 20.71
C GLU A 156 5.84 -6.03 20.08
N THR A 157 5.91 -5.92 18.76
CA THR A 157 7.20 -5.85 18.06
C THR A 157 7.15 -5.08 16.75
N HIS A 158 8.33 -4.70 16.27
CA HIS A 158 8.52 -4.01 15.01
C HIS A 158 9.15 -4.97 14.00
N ILE A 159 8.58 -5.13 12.80
CA ILE A 159 9.06 -6.06 11.75
C ILE A 159 10.58 -5.95 11.53
N LYS A 160 11.07 -4.73 11.30
CA LYS A 160 12.52 -4.48 11.19
C LYS A 160 13.31 -4.89 12.44
N GLY A 161 12.93 -4.36 13.61
CA GLY A 161 13.64 -4.60 14.87
C GLY A 161 13.72 -6.07 15.26
N LEU A 162 12.72 -6.87 14.90
CA LEU A 162 12.62 -8.28 15.26
C LEU A 162 13.80 -9.13 14.72
N SER A 163 14.40 -8.73 13.59
CA SER A 163 15.45 -9.54 12.95
C SER A 163 16.68 -8.76 12.45
N ILE A 164 16.67 -7.42 12.47
CA ILE A 164 17.73 -6.62 11.82
C ILE A 164 19.15 -6.89 12.36
N GLN A 165 19.28 -7.23 13.65
CA GLN A 165 20.57 -7.57 14.28
C GLN A 165 20.73 -9.07 14.59
N ASN A 166 19.79 -9.92 14.15
CA ASN A 166 19.85 -11.35 14.45
C ASN A 166 20.88 -12.05 13.53
N PRO A 167 21.99 -12.59 14.07
CA PRO A 167 23.04 -13.21 13.27
C PRO A 167 22.58 -14.48 12.55
N ASP A 168 21.58 -15.18 13.08
CA ASP A 168 21.05 -16.45 12.56
C ASP A 168 20.06 -16.25 11.41
N VAL A 169 19.68 -15.00 11.13
CA VAL A 169 18.88 -14.63 9.96
C VAL A 169 19.83 -14.27 8.81
N PRO A 170 19.62 -14.79 7.59
CA PRO A 170 20.45 -14.43 6.43
C PRO A 170 20.53 -12.91 6.25
N PRO A 171 21.71 -12.32 6.00
CA PRO A 171 21.88 -10.86 5.96
C PRO A 171 20.90 -10.12 5.03
N SER A 172 20.52 -10.72 3.90
CA SER A 172 19.58 -10.14 2.93
C SER A 172 18.12 -10.12 3.39
N LEU A 173 17.75 -10.90 4.42
CA LEU A 173 16.40 -10.98 4.96
C LEU A 173 16.24 -10.23 6.29
N ARG A 174 17.34 -9.76 6.88
CA ARG A 174 17.30 -9.07 8.18
C ARG A 174 16.46 -7.81 8.11
N GLY A 175 15.50 -7.72 9.01
CA GLY A 175 14.59 -6.59 9.14
C GLY A 175 13.48 -6.53 8.09
N THR A 176 13.20 -7.63 7.41
CA THR A 176 12.10 -7.77 6.43
C THR A 176 11.00 -8.70 6.96
N TYR A 177 9.86 -8.78 6.27
CA TYR A 177 8.80 -9.75 6.54
C TYR A 177 9.33 -11.18 6.50
N LEU A 178 10.16 -11.53 5.50
CA LEU A 178 10.78 -12.85 5.40
C LEU A 178 11.79 -13.12 6.52
N GLY A 179 12.54 -12.11 6.98
CA GLY A 179 13.40 -12.26 8.17
C GLY A 179 12.61 -12.50 9.44
N ALA A 180 11.50 -11.78 9.61
CA ALA A 180 10.57 -11.97 10.71
C ALA A 180 9.89 -13.36 10.68
N ALA A 181 9.76 -13.96 9.49
CA ALA A 181 9.21 -15.30 9.27
C ALA A 181 10.26 -16.42 9.32
N SER A 182 11.53 -16.10 9.63
CA SER A 182 12.62 -17.08 9.62
C SER A 182 12.55 -18.06 10.80
N ASP A 183 13.10 -19.26 10.62
CA ASP A 183 13.15 -20.28 11.68
C ASP A 183 13.79 -19.78 12.97
N ALA A 184 14.82 -18.94 12.89
CA ALA A 184 15.50 -18.36 14.05
C ALA A 184 14.53 -17.50 14.89
N VAL A 185 13.76 -16.63 14.23
CA VAL A 185 12.78 -15.76 14.89
C VAL A 185 11.60 -16.57 15.41
N LEU A 186 11.04 -17.48 14.59
CA LEU A 186 9.88 -18.28 14.99
C LEU A 186 10.21 -19.24 16.14
N THR A 187 11.40 -19.83 16.15
CA THR A 187 11.87 -20.69 17.24
C THR A 187 12.02 -19.88 18.53
N HIS A 188 12.56 -18.67 18.45
CA HIS A 188 12.66 -17.77 19.59
C HIS A 188 11.28 -17.42 20.18
N LEU A 189 10.33 -17.01 19.33
CA LEU A 189 8.97 -16.65 19.77
C LEU A 189 8.24 -17.84 20.40
N LYS A 190 8.37 -19.04 19.80
CA LYS A 190 7.82 -20.28 20.38
C LYS A 190 8.46 -20.62 21.72
N HIS A 191 9.78 -20.47 21.86
CA HIS A 191 10.48 -20.71 23.12
C HIS A 191 10.09 -19.70 24.20
N LEU A 192 9.86 -18.44 23.83
CA LEU A 192 9.36 -17.40 24.73
C LEU A 192 7.94 -17.70 25.23
N GLY A 193 7.17 -18.50 24.49
CA GLY A 193 5.82 -18.94 24.87
C GLY A 193 4.73 -17.89 24.60
N VAL A 194 4.99 -16.92 23.72
CA VAL A 194 3.99 -15.92 23.33
C VAL A 194 2.92 -16.56 22.45
N THR A 195 1.68 -16.08 22.57
CA THR A 195 0.56 -16.61 21.79
C THR A 195 0.08 -15.65 20.71
N THR A 196 0.42 -14.37 20.84
CA THR A 196 -0.06 -13.33 19.94
C THR A 196 1.06 -12.33 19.67
N ILE A 197 1.29 -12.03 18.40
CA ILE A 197 2.27 -11.01 17.98
C ILE A 197 1.47 -9.79 17.56
N GLU A 198 1.71 -8.68 18.24
CA GLU A 198 1.14 -7.38 17.87
C GLU A 198 2.22 -6.59 17.13
N LEU A 199 1.97 -6.27 15.87
CA LEU A 199 2.92 -5.53 15.07
C LEU A 199 2.69 -4.03 15.23
N LEU A 200 3.79 -3.29 15.41
CA LEU A 200 3.81 -1.87 15.05
C LEU A 200 3.35 -1.69 13.58
N PRO A 201 2.89 -0.48 13.19
CA PRO A 201 2.28 -0.23 11.88
C PRO A 201 3.00 -0.88 10.70
N VAL A 202 2.28 -1.73 9.99
CA VAL A 202 2.72 -2.39 8.75
C VAL A 202 2.01 -1.86 7.52
N TYR A 203 1.14 -0.86 7.67
CA TYR A 203 0.58 -0.11 6.55
C TYR A 203 1.67 0.70 5.86
N ALA A 204 1.64 0.75 4.53
CA ALA A 204 2.61 1.55 3.78
C ALA A 204 2.57 3.01 4.23
N ALA A 205 3.68 3.49 4.78
CA ALA A 205 3.76 4.78 5.44
C ALA A 205 4.71 5.75 4.73
N VAL A 206 4.35 7.03 4.69
CA VAL A 206 5.21 8.09 4.17
C VAL A 206 6.35 8.37 5.15
N GLN A 207 7.53 8.68 4.61
CA GLN A 207 8.63 9.25 5.39
C GLN A 207 8.48 10.77 5.40
N ASP A 208 8.25 11.39 6.56
CA ASP A 208 8.05 12.84 6.64
C ASP A 208 9.18 13.63 5.95
N GLU A 209 8.82 14.62 5.13
CA GLU A 209 9.78 15.45 4.39
C GLU A 209 10.84 16.06 5.32
N ARG A 210 10.41 16.56 6.48
CA ARG A 210 11.30 17.13 7.49
C ARG A 210 12.30 16.10 8.02
N LEU A 211 11.90 14.84 8.21
CA LEU A 211 12.80 13.80 8.68
C LEU A 211 13.81 13.46 7.58
N VAL A 212 13.33 13.25 6.35
CA VAL A 212 14.19 12.94 5.19
C VAL A 212 15.23 14.03 4.96
N LYS A 213 14.83 15.32 5.01
CA LYS A 213 15.74 16.48 4.88
C LYS A 213 16.82 16.54 5.97
N ASN A 214 16.57 15.94 7.13
CA ASN A 214 17.52 15.88 8.25
C ASN A 214 18.31 14.55 8.29
N GLY A 215 18.23 13.72 7.25
CA GLY A 215 18.90 12.40 7.23
C GLY A 215 18.28 11.39 8.21
N LEU A 216 17.05 11.65 8.67
CA LEU A 216 16.29 10.78 9.56
C LEU A 216 15.26 9.98 8.77
N SER A 217 14.68 8.97 9.43
CA SER A 217 13.57 8.19 8.89
C SER A 217 12.52 7.98 9.96
N GLN A 218 11.26 7.84 9.55
CA GLN A 218 10.22 7.40 10.45
C GLN A 218 10.31 5.89 10.63
N TYR A 219 10.89 5.45 11.75
CA TYR A 219 11.01 4.06 12.10
C TYR A 219 9.63 3.41 12.32
N TRP A 220 8.81 3.95 13.23
CA TRP A 220 7.59 3.28 13.71
C TRP A 220 6.46 3.13 12.69
N GLY A 221 6.38 3.99 11.67
CA GLY A 221 5.37 3.88 10.60
C GLY A 221 3.98 4.48 10.89
N TYR A 222 3.80 5.25 11.96
CA TYR A 222 2.53 5.96 12.28
C TYR A 222 2.26 7.17 11.36
N ASN A 223 2.35 7.00 10.04
CA ASN A 223 2.00 8.00 9.02
C ASN A 223 1.55 7.30 7.72
N PRO A 224 0.40 6.58 7.74
CA PRO A 224 -0.01 5.71 6.64
C PRO A 224 -0.36 6.50 5.38
N LEU A 225 0.15 6.03 4.25
CA LEU A 225 -0.22 6.45 2.90
C LEU A 225 -1.35 5.58 2.33
N SER A 226 -1.31 4.28 2.62
CA SER A 226 -2.29 3.30 2.16
C SER A 226 -2.72 2.42 3.33
N TYR A 227 -4.03 2.18 3.40
CA TYR A 227 -4.64 1.23 4.33
C TYR A 227 -4.95 -0.11 3.68
N PHE A 228 -4.38 -0.41 2.50
CA PHE A 228 -4.57 -1.68 1.76
C PHE A 228 -3.25 -2.35 1.36
N ALA A 229 -2.13 -1.62 1.41
CA ALA A 229 -0.80 -2.13 1.11
C ALA A 229 0.07 -2.30 2.36
N PRO A 230 0.79 -3.42 2.52
CA PRO A 230 1.84 -3.54 3.52
C PRO A 230 3.04 -2.66 3.14
N ASP A 231 3.80 -2.23 4.15
CA ASP A 231 4.90 -1.28 4.00
C ASP A 231 6.04 -1.86 3.14
N PRO A 232 6.35 -1.25 1.98
CA PRO A 232 7.43 -1.70 1.09
C PRO A 232 8.81 -1.74 1.73
N ARG A 233 9.06 -0.94 2.78
CA ARG A 233 10.37 -0.85 3.45
C ARG A 233 10.77 -2.15 4.15
N PHE A 234 9.81 -3.03 4.41
CA PHE A 234 10.03 -4.32 5.04
C PHE A 234 9.99 -5.48 4.04
N SER A 235 9.97 -5.21 2.73
CA SER A 235 10.04 -6.22 1.68
C SER A 235 11.50 -6.53 1.31
N ALA A 236 11.86 -7.81 1.19
CA ALA A 236 13.18 -8.26 0.74
C ALA A 236 13.30 -8.27 -0.80
N GLY A 237 12.22 -8.61 -1.51
CA GLY A 237 12.13 -8.75 -2.96
C GLY A 237 11.74 -7.46 -3.68
N GLY A 238 11.77 -6.32 -2.98
CA GLY A 238 11.40 -5.02 -3.53
C GLY A 238 9.93 -4.64 -3.28
N PRO A 239 9.53 -3.40 -3.62
CA PRO A 239 8.27 -2.82 -3.15
C PRO A 239 7.01 -3.60 -3.51
N ALA A 240 6.91 -4.09 -4.76
CA ALA A 240 5.74 -4.81 -5.24
C ALA A 240 5.53 -6.18 -4.53
N SER A 241 6.61 -6.78 -4.02
CA SER A 241 6.60 -8.09 -3.36
C SER A 241 6.11 -8.04 -1.91
N ALA A 242 5.94 -6.84 -1.34
CA ALA A 242 5.60 -6.65 0.07
C ALA A 242 4.33 -7.42 0.48
N ILE A 243 3.31 -7.47 -0.41
CA ILE A 243 2.06 -8.18 -0.13
C ILE A 243 2.24 -9.70 -0.07
N GLU A 244 3.05 -10.26 -0.95
CA GLU A 244 3.33 -11.69 -0.97
C GLU A 244 4.18 -12.10 0.23
N GLU A 245 5.20 -11.31 0.56
CA GLU A 245 6.03 -11.56 1.73
C GLU A 245 5.26 -11.40 3.05
N PHE A 246 4.34 -10.43 3.14
CA PHE A 246 3.49 -10.26 4.30
C PHE A 246 2.52 -11.43 4.47
N ARG A 247 1.98 -11.98 3.37
CA ARG A 247 1.19 -13.23 3.41
C ARG A 247 2.02 -14.41 3.90
N VAL A 248 3.27 -14.56 3.43
CA VAL A 248 4.18 -15.60 3.91
C VAL A 248 4.42 -15.45 5.41
N TYR A 249 4.68 -14.22 5.88
CA TYR A 249 4.83 -13.95 7.32
C TYR A 249 3.58 -14.36 8.13
N GLY A 250 2.38 -13.98 7.67
CA GLY A 250 1.12 -14.35 8.31
C GLY A 250 0.88 -15.86 8.37
N GLN A 251 1.27 -16.58 7.32
CA GLN A 251 1.15 -18.05 7.26
C GLN A 251 2.18 -18.74 8.18
N SER A 252 3.42 -18.27 8.20
CA SER A 252 4.50 -18.85 9.01
C SER A 252 4.33 -18.63 10.51
N THR A 253 3.63 -17.56 10.90
CA THR A 253 3.32 -17.27 12.30
C THR A 253 2.12 -18.05 12.83
N GLY A 254 1.49 -18.95 12.06
CA GLY A 254 0.24 -19.66 12.38
C GLY A 254 0.18 -20.51 13.66
N SER A 255 1.19 -20.51 14.53
CA SER A 255 1.07 -20.94 15.95
C SER A 255 0.72 -19.80 16.91
N CYS A 256 0.82 -18.55 16.47
CA CYS A 256 0.50 -17.34 17.19
C CYS A 256 -0.50 -16.50 16.38
N ARG A 257 -1.48 -15.89 17.05
CA ARG A 257 -2.35 -14.92 16.37
C ARG A 257 -1.53 -13.68 16.05
N THR A 258 -1.48 -13.27 14.79
CA THR A 258 -0.83 -12.02 14.40
C THR A 258 -1.91 -10.96 14.23
N THR A 259 -1.87 -9.90 15.04
CA THR A 259 -2.74 -8.74 14.86
C THR A 259 -1.92 -7.60 14.27
N GLY A 260 -2.05 -7.43 12.95
CA GLY A 260 -1.93 -6.13 12.30
C GLY A 260 -3.34 -5.70 11.93
N TYR A 261 -3.67 -4.42 12.06
CA TYR A 261 -4.94 -3.93 11.54
C TYR A 261 -5.04 -4.37 10.05
N GLY A 262 -6.16 -5.01 9.68
CA GLY A 262 -6.18 -6.17 8.77
C GLY A 262 -6.02 -5.96 7.26
N TYR A 263 -5.89 -7.10 6.56
CA TYR A 263 -6.10 -7.33 5.12
C TYR A 263 -6.82 -8.64 4.85
#